data_AF-A0A519NS66-F1
#
_entry.id   AF-A0A519NS66-F1
#
_cell.length_a   1.000
_cell.length_b   1.000
_cell.length_c   1.000
_cell.angle_alpha   90.00
_cell.angle_beta   90.00
_cell.angle_gamma   90.00
#
_symmetry.space_group_name_H-M   'P 1'
#
loop_
_entity.id
_entity.type
_entity.pdbx_description
1 polymer ?
#
loop_
_entity_poly.entity_id
_entity_poly.type
_entity_poly.pdbx_seq_one_letter_code
_entity_poly.pdbx_strand_id
1 'polypeptide(L)' 'QHGGFISPFAVTRKKLMAYSRIASIATYHKCIKELDAFGYIRYQPSYHPIRGSQVYWPPG' A
#
# COMPACT_ATOMS: atom_id res chain seq x y z
N GLN A 1 -12.26 9.04 -13.59
CA GLN A 1 -13.48 8.68 -12.84
C GLN A 1 -13.06 7.86 -11.63
N HIS A 2 -12.98 8.43 -10.42
CA HIS A 2 -12.50 7.74 -9.20
C HIS A 2 -13.59 7.55 -8.13
N GLY A 3 -14.86 7.86 -8.44
CA GLY A 3 -15.96 7.97 -7.49
C GLY A 3 -16.58 6.66 -6.98
N GLY A 4 -15.76 5.65 -6.66
CA GLY A 4 -16.30 4.38 -6.14
C GLY A 4 -15.32 3.43 -5.46
N PHE A 5 -14.03 3.76 -5.37
CA PHE A 5 -13.07 2.87 -4.70
C PHE A 5 -13.04 3.13 -3.19
N ILE A 6 -13.09 2.05 -2.41
CA ILE A 6 -12.98 2.10 -0.95
C ILE A 6 -11.61 2.69 -0.57
N SER A 7 -11.63 3.74 0.26
CA SER A 7 -10.46 4.42 0.78
C SER A 7 -10.73 4.87 2.23
N PRO A 8 -9.88 4.53 3.20
CA PRO A 8 -8.72 3.65 3.08
C PRO A 8 -9.12 2.18 2.88
N PHE A 9 -8.22 1.40 2.31
CA PHE A 9 -8.30 -0.05 2.32
C PHE A 9 -7.09 -0.67 3.03
N ALA A 10 -7.33 -1.78 3.73
CA ALA A 10 -6.29 -2.49 4.47
C ALA A 10 -5.49 -3.40 3.54
N VAL A 11 -4.16 -3.36 3.68
CA VAL A 11 -3.22 -4.20 2.94
C VAL A 11 -2.31 -4.96 3.90
N THR A 12 -1.82 -6.11 3.45
CA THR A 12 -0.75 -6.84 4.12
C THR A 12 0.44 -6.98 3.19
N ARG A 13 1.65 -6.81 3.74
CA ARG A 13 2.89 -6.98 3.00
C ARG A 13 2.92 -8.31 2.26
N LYS A 14 2.52 -9.41 2.92
CA LYS A 14 2.52 -10.77 2.34
C LYS A 14 1.67 -10.85 1.08
N LYS A 15 0.45 -10.29 1.09
CA LYS A 15 -0.42 -10.28 -0.10
C LYS A 15 0.18 -9.42 -1.21
N LEU A 16 0.62 -8.20 -0.88
CA LEU A 16 1.21 -7.30 -1.87
C LEU A 16 2.46 -7.88 -2.53
N MET A 17 3.35 -8.51 -1.75
CA MET A 17 4.54 -9.18 -2.27
C MET A 17 4.17 -10.34 -3.21
N ALA A 18 3.21 -11.18 -2.84
CA ALA A 18 2.76 -12.30 -3.67
C ALA A 18 2.17 -11.83 -5.02
N TYR A 19 1.27 -10.84 -5.00
CA TYR A 19 0.64 -10.33 -6.22
C TYR A 19 1.62 -9.55 -7.11
N SER A 20 2.59 -8.85 -6.50
CA SER A 20 3.57 -8.03 -7.22
C SER A 20 4.85 -8.80 -7.59
N ARG A 21 4.91 -10.11 -7.29
CA ARG A 21 6.10 -10.96 -7.46
C ARG A 21 7.37 -10.39 -6.81
N ILE A 22 7.22 -9.70 -5.68
CA ILE A 22 8.33 -9.17 -4.91
C ILE A 22 8.79 -10.23 -3.91
N ALA A 23 10.03 -10.70 -4.05
CA ALA A 23 10.60 -11.70 -3.14
C ALA A 23 11.27 -11.09 -1.90
N SER A 24 11.72 -9.83 -1.97
CA SER A 24 12.49 -9.18 -0.91
C SER A 24 11.68 -8.15 -0.12
N ILE A 25 11.81 -8.20 1.21
CA ILE A 25 11.22 -7.20 2.11
C ILE A 25 11.78 -5.81 1.84
N ALA A 26 13.08 -5.70 1.54
CA ALA A 26 13.71 -4.41 1.22
C ALA A 26 13.12 -3.82 -0.06
N THR A 27 12.94 -4.64 -1.10
CA THR A 27 12.30 -4.22 -2.36
C THR A 27 10.86 -3.77 -2.13
N TYR A 28 10.08 -4.51 -1.32
CA TYR A 28 8.73 -4.07 -0.95
C TYR A 28 8.72 -2.67 -0.33
N HIS A 29 9.60 -2.44 0.66
CA HIS A 29 9.67 -1.14 1.33
C HIS A 29 10.11 -0.01 0.40
N LYS A 30 11.02 -0.30 -0.54
CA LYS A 30 11.43 0.68 -1.56
C LYS A 30 10.25 1.06 -2.46
N CYS A 31 9.64 0.07 -3.11
CA CYS A 31 8.58 0.31 -4.09
C CYS A 31 7.36 1.00 -3.47
N ILE A 32 6.90 0.57 -2.29
CA ILE A 32 5.70 1.17 -1.68
C ILE A 32 5.93 2.62 -1.22
N LYS A 33 7.16 2.95 -0.79
CA LYS A 33 7.55 4.33 -0.46
C LYS A 33 7.69 5.19 -1.72
N GLU A 34 8.20 4.64 -2.82
CA GLU A 34 8.28 5.35 -4.10
C GLU A 34 6.88 5.65 -4.65
N LEU A 35 5.94 4.69 -4.56
CA LEU A 35 4.54 4.92 -4.94
C LEU A 35 3.88 6.04 -4.11
N ASP A 36 4.16 6.08 -2.80
CA ASP A 36 3.72 7.14 -1.90
C ASP A 36 4.35 8.49 -2.24
N ALA A 37 5.67 8.52 -2.43
CA ALA A 37 6.43 9.73 -2.75
C ALA A 37 6.05 10.34 -4.10
N PHE A 38 5.70 9.53 -5.09
CA PHE A 38 5.21 9.98 -6.39
C PHE A 38 3.72 10.36 -6.38
N GLY A 39 3.02 10.17 -5.25
CA GLY A 39 1.61 10.53 -5.13
C GLY A 39 0.65 9.58 -5.83
N TYR A 40 1.09 8.37 -6.22
CA TYR A 40 0.19 7.37 -6.80
C TYR A 40 -0.77 6.79 -5.75
N ILE A 41 -0.33 6.74 -4.50
CA ILE A 41 -1.12 6.31 -3.33
C ILE A 41 -0.67 7.14 -2.11
N ARG A 42 -1.43 7.08 -1.01
CA ARG A 42 -0.93 7.43 0.32
C ARG A 42 -0.79 6.18 1.17
N TYR A 43 0.43 5.84 1.61
CA TYR A 43 0.70 4.64 2.40
C TYR A 43 0.88 4.95 3.89
N GLN A 44 0.06 4.33 4.74
CA GLN A 44 0.16 4.44 6.19
C GLN A 44 0.52 3.07 6.80
N PRO A 45 1.81 2.83 7.13
CA PRO A 45 2.23 1.56 7.72
C PRO A 45 1.63 1.35 9.10
N SER A 46 1.40 0.09 9.46
CA SER A 46 0.97 -0.31 10.80
C SER A 46 1.65 -1.60 11.19
N TYR A 47 2.12 -1.65 12.44
CA TYR A 47 2.69 -2.85 13.06
C TYR A 47 1.64 -3.66 13.83
N HIS A 48 0.38 -3.19 13.87
CA HIS A 48 -0.67 -3.85 14.62
C HIS A 48 -1.25 -5.03 13.80
N PRO A 49 -1.23 -6.27 14.33
CA PRO A 49 -1.55 -7.49 13.57
C PRO A 49 -2.98 -7.51 13.02
N ILE A 50 -3.94 -6.92 13.75
CA ILE A 50 -5.36 -6.87 13.35
C ILE A 50 -5.65 -5.71 12.37
N ARG A 51 -5.04 -4.54 12.57
CA ARG A 51 -5.38 -3.33 11.78
C ARG A 51 -4.75 -3.35 10.39
N GLY A 52 -3.56 -3.95 10.24
CA GLY A 52 -2.84 -3.96 8.97
C GLY A 52 -2.42 -2.54 8.53
N SER A 53 -1.62 -2.45 7.47
CA SER A 53 -1.26 -1.16 6.89
C SER A 53 -2.41 -0.64 6.04
N GLN A 54 -2.60 0.67 5.97
CA GLN A 54 -3.66 1.31 5.21
C GLN A 54 -3.11 1.98 3.96
N VAL A 55 -3.86 1.90 2.87
CA VAL A 55 -3.58 2.61 1.62
C VAL A 55 -4.79 3.48 1.29
N TYR A 56 -4.54 4.72 0.87
CA TYR A 56 -5.56 5.64 0.39
C TYR A 56 -5.28 5.98 -1.07
N TRP A 57 -6.34 6.15 -1.85
CA TRP A 57 -6.24 6.73 -3.19
C TRP A 57 -5.87 8.22 -3.10
N PRO A 58 -5.07 8.74 -4.04
CA PRO A 58 -4.79 10.16 -4.08
C PRO A 58 -6.09 10.95 -4.30
N PRO A 59 -6.21 12.17 -3.73
CA PRO A 59 -7.30 13.06 -4.09
C PRO A 59 -7.25 13.30 -5.60
N GLY A 60 -8.42 13.17 -6.24
CA GLY A 60 -8.57 13.41 -7.68
C GLY A 60 -8.44 14.87 -8.07
#